data_AF-A0A8J6XU94-F1
#
_entry.id   AF-A0A8J6XU94-F1
#
_cell.length_a   1.000
_cell.length_b   1.000
_cell.length_c   1.000
_cell.angle_alpha   90.00
_cell.angle_beta   90.00
_cell.angle_gamma   90.00
#
_symmetry.space_group_name_H-M   'P 1'
#
loop_
_entity.id
_entity.type
_entity.pdbx_description
1 polymer ?
#
loop_
_entity_poly.entity_id
_entity_poly.type
_entity_poly.pdbx_seq_one_letter_code
_entity_poly.pdbx_strand_id
1 'polypeptide(L)'
;MRLRHWITLGVHESRGSAGRLAFFAVCLSVGVAAVVAVAGLAQALDSSIQAQARQLLAADISISSRRPIPDEVLAAVDEIEGVRRTGVVELPSVVSVPVSDEPSVVPG
;
A
#
# COMPACT_ATOMS: atom_id res chain seq x y z
N MET A 1 1.39 -24.96 30.30
CA MET A 1 0.52 -24.13 31.17
C MET A 1 1.26 -23.02 31.97
N ARG A 2 2.57 -22.79 31.82
CA ARG A 2 3.30 -21.75 32.56
C ARG A 2 3.21 -20.34 31.95
N LEU A 3 3.04 -20.22 30.64
CA LEU A 3 3.07 -18.94 29.92
C LEU A 3 1.96 -17.95 30.34
N ARG A 4 0.77 -18.47 30.67
CA ARG A 4 -0.37 -17.65 31.11
C ARG A 4 -0.07 -16.90 32.41
N HIS A 5 0.62 -17.56 33.35
CA HIS A 5 0.93 -16.98 34.67
C HIS A 5 1.94 -15.83 34.60
N TRP A 6 2.94 -15.93 33.72
CA TRP A 6 3.91 -14.85 33.50
C TRP A 6 3.25 -13.60 32.93
N ILE A 7 2.34 -13.75 31.98
CA ILE A 7 1.60 -12.62 31.39
C ILE A 7 0.69 -11.98 32.44
N THR A 8 -0.02 -12.78 33.25
CA THR A 8 -0.91 -12.23 34.29
C THR A 8 -0.14 -11.49 35.39
N LEU A 9 1.01 -12.02 35.84
CA LEU A 9 1.86 -11.34 36.82
C LEU A 9 2.42 -10.02 36.27
N GLY A 10 2.93 -10.02 35.04
CA GLY A 10 3.44 -8.80 34.40
C GLY A 10 2.35 -7.73 34.20
N VAL A 11 1.13 -8.13 33.80
CA VAL A 11 -0.01 -7.19 33.69
C VAL A 11 -0.37 -6.62 35.06
N HIS A 12 -0.36 -7.43 36.12
CA HIS A 12 -0.68 -6.95 37.47
C HIS A 12 0.37 -5.97 37.99
N GLU A 13 1.65 -6.26 37.79
CA GLU A 13 2.76 -5.40 38.22
C GLU A 13 2.79 -4.08 37.44
N SER A 14 2.42 -4.11 36.15
CA SER A 14 2.28 -2.90 35.33
C SER A 14 1.17 -1.94 35.83
N ARG A 15 0.21 -2.40 36.63
CA ARG A 15 -0.87 -1.56 37.19
C ARG A 15 -0.35 -0.50 38.18
N GLY A 16 0.81 -0.73 38.81
CA GLY A 16 1.44 0.24 39.72
C GLY A 16 1.91 1.54 39.02
N SER A 17 2.13 1.51 37.71
CA SER A 17 2.55 2.67 36.89
C SER A 17 1.64 2.95 35.69
N ALA A 18 0.41 2.39 35.71
CA ALA A 18 -0.52 2.42 34.58
C ALA A 18 -0.79 3.83 34.01
N GLY A 19 -0.78 4.88 34.84
CA GLY A 19 -0.98 6.26 34.37
C GLY A 19 0.11 6.75 33.43
N ARG A 20 1.39 6.48 33.74
CA ARG A 20 2.51 6.83 32.85
C ARG A 20 2.50 5.98 31.59
N LEU A 21 2.21 4.69 31.71
CA LEU A 21 2.14 3.79 30.56
C LEU A 21 1.00 4.19 29.59
N ALA A 22 -0.17 4.54 30.12
CA ALA A 22 -1.29 5.02 29.33
C ALA A 22 -0.96 6.33 28.60
N PHE A 23 -0.30 7.28 29.27
CA PHE A 23 0.15 8.52 28.65
C PHE A 23 1.10 8.25 27.46
N PHE A 24 2.08 7.37 27.64
CA PHE A 24 2.98 6.97 26.54
C PHE A 24 2.24 6.25 25.42
N ALA A 25 1.30 5.35 25.74
CA ALA A 25 0.51 4.63 24.76
C ALA A 25 -0.35 5.57 23.92
N VAL A 26 -0.99 6.56 24.52
CA VAL A 26 -1.77 7.58 23.82
C VAL A 26 -0.86 8.42 22.93
N CYS A 27 0.26 8.91 23.44
CA CYS A 27 1.22 9.70 22.67
C CYS A 27 1.72 8.95 21.43
N LEU A 28 2.13 7.69 21.61
CA LEU A 28 2.59 6.83 20.52
C LEU A 28 1.47 6.55 19.50
N SER A 29 0.27 6.27 19.98
CA SER A 29 -0.91 6.04 19.13
C SER A 29 -1.25 7.27 18.30
N VAL A 30 -1.24 8.47 18.90
CA VAL A 30 -1.50 9.73 18.20
C VAL A 30 -0.45 9.99 17.12
N GLY A 31 0.83 9.73 17.42
CA GLY A 31 1.92 9.87 16.43
C GLY A 31 1.74 8.96 15.22
N VAL A 32 1.48 7.66 15.45
CA VAL A 32 1.25 6.70 14.36
C VAL A 32 -0.04 7.03 13.60
N ALA A 33 -1.11 7.39 14.31
CA ALA A 33 -2.37 7.79 13.70
C ALA A 33 -2.21 9.01 12.77
N ALA A 34 -1.41 10.00 13.17
CA ALA A 34 -1.13 11.16 12.32
C ALA A 34 -0.43 10.76 11.02
N VAL A 35 0.61 9.92 11.09
CA VAL A 35 1.34 9.47 9.89
C VAL A 35 0.45 8.64 8.97
N VAL A 36 -0.33 7.70 9.52
CA VAL A 36 -1.26 6.87 8.75
C VAL A 36 -2.37 7.72 8.12
N ALA A 37 -2.92 8.70 8.85
CA ALA A 37 -3.94 9.59 8.34
C ALA A 37 -3.43 10.46 7.19
N VAL A 38 -2.22 11.02 7.30
CA VAL A 38 -1.61 11.82 6.22
C VAL A 38 -1.34 10.95 4.99
N ALA A 39 -0.77 9.76 5.17
CA ALA A 39 -0.51 8.84 4.06
C ALA A 39 -1.81 8.38 3.37
N GLY A 40 -2.84 8.04 4.16
CA GLY A 40 -4.15 7.63 3.65
C GLY A 40 -4.87 8.77 2.93
N LEU A 41 -4.78 10.00 3.47
CA LEU A 41 -5.35 11.19 2.82
C LEU A 41 -4.65 11.48 1.50
N ALA A 42 -3.31 11.41 1.46
CA ALA A 42 -2.56 11.62 0.23
C ALA A 42 -2.96 10.61 -0.86
N GLN A 43 -3.08 9.32 -0.51
CA GLN A 43 -3.54 8.27 -1.42
C GLN A 43 -4.97 8.49 -1.90
N ALA A 44 -5.87 8.89 -0.99
CA ALA A 44 -7.26 9.17 -1.34
C ALA A 44 -7.36 10.36 -2.31
N LEU A 45 -6.63 11.44 -2.03
CA LEU A 45 -6.59 12.61 -2.89
C LEU A 45 -6.04 12.28 -4.28
N ASP A 46 -4.90 11.59 -4.35
CA ASP A 46 -4.30 11.17 -5.61
C ASP A 46 -5.29 10.33 -6.46
N SER A 47 -5.91 9.33 -5.84
CA SER A 47 -6.90 8.48 -6.51
C SER A 47 -8.13 9.26 -6.98
N SER A 48 -8.60 10.23 -6.18
CA SER A 48 -9.76 11.06 -6.53
C SER A 48 -9.46 12.05 -7.65
N ILE A 49 -8.25 12.60 -7.69
CA ILE A 49 -7.81 13.51 -8.75
C ILE A 49 -7.67 12.71 -10.05
N GLN A 50 -7.04 11.54 -10.00
CA GLN A 50 -6.97 10.64 -11.16
C GLN A 50 -8.36 10.26 -11.68
N ALA A 51 -9.30 9.92 -10.79
CA ALA A 51 -10.66 9.55 -11.19
C ALA A 51 -11.39 10.72 -11.87
N GLN A 52 -11.25 11.94 -11.33
CA GLN A 52 -11.85 13.14 -11.92
C GLN A 52 -11.19 13.51 -13.25
N ALA A 53 -9.88 13.38 -13.38
CA ALA A 53 -9.17 13.59 -14.65
C ALA A 53 -9.63 12.59 -15.73
N ARG A 54 -9.85 11.32 -15.35
CA ARG A 54 -10.40 10.30 -16.26
C ARG A 54 -11.84 10.62 -16.71
N GLN A 55 -12.67 11.16 -15.81
CA GLN A 55 -14.01 11.65 -16.16
C GLN A 55 -13.96 12.84 -17.13
N LEU A 56 -13.02 13.78 -16.94
CA LEU A 56 -12.85 14.92 -17.83
C LEU A 56 -12.25 14.55 -19.20
N LEU A 57 -11.49 13.45 -19.29
CA LEU A 57 -10.97 12.89 -20.55
C LEU A 57 -12.03 12.15 -21.38
N ALA A 58 -13.28 12.05 -20.90
CA ALA A 58 -14.35 11.28 -21.54
C ALA A 58 -13.97 9.82 -21.82
N ALA A 59 -13.25 9.17 -20.90
CA ALA A 59 -12.92 7.75 -21.01
C ALA A 59 -14.05 6.90 -20.40
N ASP A 60 -14.75 6.13 -21.23
CA ASP A 60 -15.80 5.20 -20.76
C ASP A 60 -15.21 4.02 -19.96
N ILE A 61 -13.97 3.61 -20.25
CA ILE A 61 -13.32 2.43 -19.66
C ILE A 61 -11.88 2.75 -19.21
N SER A 62 -11.53 2.30 -18.01
CA SER A 62 -10.20 2.44 -17.41
C SER A 62 -9.62 1.07 -17.04
N ILE A 63 -8.50 0.70 -17.64
CA ILE A 63 -7.75 -0.52 -17.32
C ILE A 63 -6.50 -0.15 -16.52
N SER A 64 -6.35 -0.73 -15.33
CA SER A 64 -5.22 -0.51 -14.42
C SER A 64 -4.70 -1.87 -13.92
N SER A 65 -3.37 -2.00 -13.87
CA SER A 65 -2.71 -3.20 -13.36
C SER A 65 -1.42 -2.81 -12.63
N ARG A 66 -1.15 -3.49 -11.52
CA ARG A 66 0.14 -3.40 -10.78
C ARG A 66 1.26 -4.23 -11.43
N ARG A 67 0.95 -4.91 -12.52
CA ARG A 67 1.85 -5.73 -13.34
C ARG A 67 1.74 -5.28 -14.80
N PRO A 68 2.75 -5.55 -15.64
CA PRO A 68 2.67 -5.28 -17.07
C PRO A 68 1.35 -5.83 -17.65
N ILE A 69 0.61 -4.99 -18.37
CA ILE A 69 -0.59 -5.42 -19.08
C ILE A 69 -0.13 -6.23 -20.31
N PRO A 70 -0.63 -7.47 -20.52
CA PRO A 70 -0.23 -8.28 -21.66
C PRO A 70 -0.55 -7.60 -23.00
N ASP A 71 0.35 -7.73 -23.97
CA ASP A 71 0.18 -7.12 -25.29
C ASP A 71 -1.07 -7.62 -26.02
N GLU A 72 -1.47 -8.87 -25.78
CA GLU A 72 -2.72 -9.46 -26.29
C GLU A 72 -3.96 -8.64 -25.92
N VAL A 73 -4.00 -8.11 -24.68
CA VAL A 73 -5.12 -7.30 -24.19
C VAL A 73 -5.10 -5.92 -24.85
N LEU A 74 -3.90 -5.38 -25.11
CA LEU A 74 -3.76 -4.08 -25.76
C LEU A 74 -4.17 -4.17 -27.24
N ALA A 75 -3.75 -5.22 -27.93
CA ALA A 75 -4.12 -5.49 -29.31
C ALA A 75 -5.65 -5.66 -29.46
N ALA A 76 -6.29 -6.41 -28.56
CA ALA A 76 -7.74 -6.58 -28.58
C ALA A 76 -8.52 -5.27 -28.37
N VAL A 77 -7.96 -4.30 -27.64
CA VAL A 77 -8.57 -2.97 -27.45
C VAL A 77 -8.39 -2.09 -28.69
N ASP A 78 -7.23 -2.17 -29.35
CA ASP A 78 -6.92 -1.39 -30.56
C ASP A 78 -7.71 -1.89 -31.79
N GLU A 79 -8.19 -3.15 -31.78
CA GLU A 79 -9.08 -3.70 -32.83
C GLU A 79 -10.53 -3.18 -32.75
N ILE A 80 -10.94 -2.56 -31.64
CA ILE A 80 -12.32 -2.06 -31.49
C ILE A 80 -12.47 -0.74 -32.24
N GLU A 81 -13.26 -0.73 -33.32
CA GLU A 81 -13.55 0.47 -34.10
C GLU A 81 -14.16 1.59 -33.25
N GLY A 82 -13.58 2.79 -33.36
CA GLY A 82 -14.05 4.00 -32.67
C GLY A 82 -13.48 4.23 -31.26
N VAL A 83 -12.68 3.29 -30.74
CA VAL A 83 -12.02 3.46 -29.43
C VAL A 83 -10.72 4.25 -29.57
N ARG A 84 -10.52 5.25 -28.71
CA ARG A 84 -9.24 5.95 -28.56
C ARG A 84 -8.61 5.58 -27.22
N ARG A 85 -7.36 5.11 -27.27
CA ARG A 85 -6.61 4.70 -26.09
C ARG A 85 -5.60 5.78 -25.66
N THR A 86 -5.44 5.95 -24.36
CA THR A 86 -4.36 6.77 -23.75
C THR A 86 -3.63 5.93 -22.71
N GLY A 87 -2.29 5.90 -22.79
CA GLY A 87 -1.44 5.12 -21.88
C GLY A 87 -0.81 6.00 -20.81
N VAL A 88 -0.81 5.51 -19.56
CA VAL A 88 -0.07 6.10 -18.44
C VAL A 88 0.73 4.99 -17.78
N VAL A 89 2.02 5.24 -17.56
CA VAL A 89 2.92 4.31 -16.87
C VAL A 89 3.44 5.01 -15.61
N GLU A 90 3.09 4.47 -14.46
CA GLU A 90 3.58 4.96 -13.17
C GLU A 90 4.81 4.18 -12.75
N LEU A 91 5.91 4.89 -12.50
CA LEU A 91 7.15 4.30 -11.97
C LEU A 91 7.19 4.53 -10.46
N PRO A 92 6.91 3.50 -9.63
CA PRO A 92 7.05 3.63 -8.19
C PRO A 92 8.52 3.91 -7.84
N SER A 93 8.76 4.84 -6.93
CA SER A 93 10.11 5.27 -6.53
C SER A 93 10.89 4.20 -5.76
N VAL A 94 10.21 3.17 -5.26
CA VAL A 94 10.80 2.02 -4.57
C VAL A 94 10.15 0.75 -5.11
N VAL A 95 10.95 -0.12 -5.72
CA VAL A 95 10.51 -1.44 -6.22
C VAL A 95 11.28 -2.53 -5.47
N SER A 96 10.57 -3.49 -4.89
CA SER A 96 11.17 -4.68 -4.31
C SER A 96 11.19 -5.80 -5.35
N VAL A 97 12.38 -6.29 -5.70
CA VAL A 97 12.52 -7.48 -6.53
C VAL A 97 12.26 -8.70 -5.62
N PRO A 98 11.32 -9.60 -5.97
CA PRO A 98 11.17 -10.84 -5.23
C PRO A 98 12.48 -11.63 -5.34
N VAL A 99 13.08 -11.99 -4.20
CA VAL A 99 14.23 -12.92 -4.16
C VAL A 99 13.75 -14.25 -4.71
N SER A 100 14.23 -14.61 -5.90
CA SER A 100 14.20 -15.98 -6.39
C SER A 100 15.31 -16.76 -5.69
N ASP A 101 14.98 -17.93 -5.15
CA ASP A 101 15.86 -18.89 -4.46
C ASP A 101 16.91 -19.55 -5.39
N GLU A 102 17.36 -18.85 -6.44
CA GLU A 102 18.40 -19.37 -7.32
C GLU A 102 19.79 -19.09 -6.74
N PRO A 103 20.64 -20.14 -6.55
CA PRO A 103 21.97 -19.98 -5.97
C PRO A 103 22.86 -19.15 -6.89
N SER A 104 23.43 -18.07 -6.35
CA SER A 104 24.33 -17.18 -7.06
C SER A 104 25.62 -17.90 -7.46
N VAL A 105 25.76 -18.23 -8.74
CA VAL A 105 27.05 -18.60 -9.32
C VAL A 105 27.85 -17.31 -9.51
N VAL A 106 28.84 -17.10 -8.63
CA VAL A 106 29.81 -16.01 -8.70
C VAL A 106 30.99 -16.47 -9.58
N PRO A 107 31.30 -15.81 -10.72
CA PRO A 107 32.55 -16.06 -11.43
C PRO A 107 33.71 -15.37 -10.69
N GLY A 108 34.78 -16.14 -10.45
CA GLY A 108 36.03 -15.68 -9.82
C GLY A 108 37.03 -15.06 -10.78
#